data_AF-A0A4Y9ACL8-F1
#
_entry.id   AF-A0A4Y9ACL8-F1
#
_cell.length_a   1.000
_cell.length_b   1.000
_cell.length_c   1.000
_cell.angle_alpha   90.00
_cell.angle_beta   90.00
_cell.angle_gamma   90.00
#
_symmetry.space_group_name_H-M   'P 1'
#
loop_
_entity.id
_entity.type
_entity.pdbx_description
1 polymer ?
#
loop_
_entity_poly.entity_id
_entity_poly.type
_entity_poly.pdbx_seq_one_letter_code
_entity_poly.pdbx_strand_id
1 'polypeptide(L)'
;MSKLNKFFYDYLGMENKNLDELTIYNLGLGMKKEKFPEKLIADILGEFNKIINELGEKKFQEWLFNLHFQIPDPFKNELRAEDIYNNYENWIEREIVNLENETNLSWEKQSEDIANVNMKIRKTQLVLRHRISEVVLDLLN
;
A
#
# COMPACT_ATOMS: atom_id res chain seq x y z
N MET A 1 6.07 19.19 -22.51
CA MET A 1 4.76 18.52 -22.55
C MET A 1 3.94 19.02 -21.38
N SER A 2 2.76 19.56 -21.66
CA SER A 2 1.94 20.35 -20.74
C SER A 2 1.41 19.51 -19.57
N LYS A 3 1.48 20.05 -18.35
CA LYS A 3 0.87 19.50 -17.12
C LYS A 3 -0.62 19.16 -17.31
N LEU A 4 -1.31 19.79 -18.28
CA LEU A 4 -2.69 19.43 -18.63
C LEU A 4 -2.79 17.98 -19.12
N ASN A 5 -1.89 17.49 -19.97
CA ASN A 5 -2.09 16.16 -20.56
C ASN A 5 -2.03 15.05 -19.51
N LYS A 6 -1.18 15.16 -18.48
CA LYS A 6 -1.15 14.20 -17.37
C LYS A 6 -2.46 14.21 -16.58
N PHE A 7 -2.96 15.40 -16.26
CA PHE A 7 -4.24 15.57 -15.57
C PHE A 7 -5.42 14.99 -16.35
N PHE A 8 -5.43 15.13 -17.68
CA PHE A 8 -6.47 14.58 -18.54
C PHE A 8 -6.41 13.05 -18.69
N TYR A 9 -5.21 12.45 -18.75
CA TYR A 9 -5.08 10.98 -18.78
C TYR A 9 -5.41 10.35 -17.42
N ASP A 10 -5.02 10.98 -16.31
CA ASP A 10 -5.39 10.55 -14.96
C ASP A 10 -6.92 10.65 -14.78
N TYR A 11 -7.56 11.72 -15.27
CA TYR A 11 -9.01 11.91 -15.20
C TYR A 11 -9.82 10.92 -16.06
N LEU A 12 -9.41 10.68 -17.31
CA LEU A 12 -10.11 9.76 -18.22
C LEU A 12 -9.92 8.27 -17.85
N GLY A 13 -8.86 7.91 -17.13
CA GLY A 13 -8.67 6.57 -16.57
C GLY A 13 -9.50 6.29 -15.31
N MET A 14 -9.91 7.35 -14.60
CA MET A 14 -10.73 7.27 -13.38
C MET A 14 -12.24 7.17 -13.67
N GLU A 15 -12.75 7.75 -14.77
CA GLU A 15 -14.20 7.77 -15.07
C GLU A 15 -14.85 6.38 -15.21
N ASN A 16 -14.06 5.31 -15.41
CA ASN A 16 -14.55 3.93 -15.53
C ASN A 16 -14.30 3.05 -14.30
N LYS A 17 -13.67 3.57 -13.24
CA LYS A 17 -13.40 2.78 -12.02
C LYS A 17 -14.23 3.29 -10.85
N ASN A 18 -14.82 2.38 -10.08
CA ASN A 18 -15.65 2.70 -8.93
C ASN A 18 -14.77 3.11 -7.73
N LEU A 19 -14.13 4.28 -7.82
CA LEU A 19 -13.24 4.82 -6.78
C LEU A 19 -13.97 5.06 -5.45
N ASP A 20 -15.30 5.17 -5.49
CA ASP A 20 -16.15 5.27 -4.31
C ASP A 20 -16.04 4.04 -3.40
N GLU A 21 -15.54 2.90 -3.90
CA GLU A 21 -15.25 1.72 -3.08
C GLU A 21 -13.97 1.86 -2.25
N LEU A 22 -13.08 2.82 -2.54
CA LEU A 22 -11.83 3.04 -1.83
C LEU A 22 -12.03 3.84 -0.52
N THR A 23 -12.95 3.36 0.33
CA THR A 23 -13.22 3.95 1.65
C THR A 23 -12.37 3.29 2.75
N ILE A 24 -12.14 3.99 3.86
CA ILE A 24 -11.46 3.42 5.05
C ILE A 24 -12.15 2.13 5.53
N TYR A 25 -13.48 2.10 5.46
CA TYR A 25 -14.25 0.92 5.87
C TYR A 25 -13.96 -0.28 4.97
N ASN A 26 -14.06 -0.11 3.65
CA ASN A 26 -13.81 -1.18 2.68
C ASN A 26 -12.35 -1.63 2.70
N LEU A 27 -11.40 -0.71 2.86
CA LEU A 27 -9.99 -1.05 3.05
C LEU A 27 -9.77 -1.91 4.29
N GLY A 28 -10.43 -1.59 5.40
CA GLY A 28 -10.40 -2.41 6.60
C GLY A 28 -10.96 -3.81 6.39
N LEU A 29 -12.04 -3.95 5.61
CA LEU A 29 -12.58 -5.26 5.24
C LEU A 29 -11.63 -6.05 4.33
N GLY A 30 -11.05 -5.39 3.32
CA GLY A 30 -10.08 -5.99 2.42
C GLY A 30 -8.83 -6.47 3.15
N MET A 31 -8.26 -5.65 4.04
CA MET A 31 -7.10 -6.05 4.85
C MET A 31 -7.41 -7.21 5.79
N LYS A 32 -8.65 -7.31 6.32
CA LYS A 32 -9.08 -8.48 7.10
C LYS A 32 -9.17 -9.73 6.25
N LYS A 33 -9.69 -9.64 5.03
CA LYS A 33 -9.74 -10.74 4.05
C LYS A 33 -8.32 -11.24 3.72
N GLU A 34 -7.39 -10.31 3.52
CA GLU A 34 -5.95 -10.56 3.30
C GLU A 34 -5.17 -10.89 4.59
N LYS A 35 -5.88 -11.13 5.71
CA LYS A 35 -5.32 -11.63 6.98
C LYS A 35 -4.20 -10.74 7.56
N PHE A 36 -4.32 -9.42 7.39
CA PHE A 36 -3.47 -8.48 8.11
C PHE A 36 -3.67 -8.62 9.63
N PRO A 37 -2.65 -8.39 10.47
CA PRO A 37 -2.81 -8.32 11.92
C PRO A 37 -3.75 -7.18 12.29
N GLU A 38 -4.72 -7.43 13.17
CA GLU A 38 -5.77 -6.45 13.50
C GLU A 38 -5.24 -5.09 13.98
N LYS A 39 -4.19 -5.10 14.82
CA LYS A 39 -3.54 -3.86 15.27
C LYS A 39 -2.86 -3.12 14.12
N LEU A 40 -2.22 -3.83 13.20
CA LEU A 40 -1.59 -3.23 12.02
C LEU A 40 -2.65 -2.62 11.09
N ILE A 41 -3.82 -3.25 10.94
CA ILE A 41 -4.94 -2.65 10.21
C ILE A 41 -5.32 -1.31 10.84
N ALA A 42 -5.51 -1.28 12.16
CA ALA A 42 -5.85 -0.04 12.86
C ALA A 42 -4.77 1.05 12.68
N ASP A 43 -3.50 0.67 12.73
CA ASP A 43 -2.37 1.59 12.50
C ASP A 43 -2.37 2.15 11.08
N ILE A 44 -2.61 1.31 10.06
CA ILE A 44 -2.65 1.73 8.65
C ILE A 44 -3.85 2.64 8.39
N LEU A 45 -5.04 2.22 8.81
CA LEU A 45 -6.26 3.02 8.63
C LEU A 45 -6.18 4.34 9.39
N GLY A 46 -5.50 4.37 10.54
CA GLY A 46 -5.21 5.60 11.28
C GLY A 46 -4.40 6.61 10.47
N GLU A 47 -3.36 6.16 9.75
CA GLU A 47 -2.59 7.05 8.86
C GLU A 47 -3.38 7.47 7.64
N PHE A 48 -4.14 6.57 7.04
CA PHE A 48 -4.97 6.89 5.87
C PHE A 48 -6.06 7.91 6.23
N ASN A 49 -6.64 7.80 7.43
CA ASN A 49 -7.59 8.77 7.93
C ASN A 49 -6.97 10.16 8.13
N LYS A 50 -5.68 10.26 8.48
CA LYS A 50 -4.96 11.56 8.51
C LYS A 50 -4.85 12.16 7.11
N ILE A 51 -4.52 11.36 6.11
CA ILE A 51 -4.46 11.80 4.71
C ILE A 51 -5.83 12.30 4.24
N ILE A 52 -6.92 11.60 4.59
CA ILE A 52 -8.29 12.05 4.30
C ILE A 52 -8.58 13.38 4.97
N ASN A 53 -8.22 13.54 6.24
CA ASN A 53 -8.45 14.81 6.96
C ASN A 53 -7.66 15.97 6.36
N GLU A 54 -6.50 15.71 5.76
CA GLU A 54 -5.65 16.73 5.14
C GLU A 54 -6.09 17.09 3.71
N LEU A 55 -6.42 16.09 2.89
CA LEU A 55 -6.62 16.24 1.45
C LEU A 55 -8.09 16.18 1.02
N GLY A 56 -8.96 15.62 1.86
CA GLY A 56 -10.33 15.23 1.54
C GLY A 56 -10.41 13.85 0.89
N GLU A 57 -11.59 13.22 1.01
CA GLU A 57 -11.84 11.83 0.58
C GLU A 57 -11.53 11.59 -0.89
N LYS A 58 -11.99 12.47 -1.79
CA LYS A 58 -11.73 12.34 -3.23
C LYS A 58 -10.24 12.28 -3.56
N LYS A 59 -9.44 13.19 -2.99
CA LYS A 59 -7.99 13.21 -3.21
C LYS A 59 -7.30 12.00 -2.58
N PHE A 60 -7.81 11.51 -1.45
CA PHE A 60 -7.33 10.26 -0.86
C PHE A 60 -7.59 9.06 -1.78
N GLN A 61 -8.79 8.94 -2.34
CA GLN A 61 -9.11 7.86 -3.29
C GLN A 61 -8.21 7.92 -4.53
N GLU A 62 -8.00 9.13 -5.09
CA GLU A 62 -7.06 9.36 -6.19
C GLU A 62 -5.62 8.98 -5.82
N TRP A 63 -5.16 9.39 -4.63
CA TRP A 63 -3.83 9.04 -4.12
C TRP A 63 -3.67 7.52 -3.96
N LEU A 64 -4.67 6.87 -3.37
CA LEU A 64 -4.65 5.43 -3.09
C LEU A 64 -4.68 4.61 -4.37
N PHE A 65 -5.53 4.99 -5.33
CA PHE A 65 -5.58 4.41 -6.66
C PHE A 65 -4.20 4.45 -7.33
N ASN A 66 -3.52 5.59 -7.22
CA ASN A 66 -2.22 5.82 -7.83
C ASN A 66 -1.04 5.17 -7.09
N LEU A 67 -1.26 4.44 -5.99
CA LEU A 67 -0.18 3.75 -5.29
C LEU A 67 0.51 2.73 -6.21
N HIS A 68 -0.22 1.91 -6.97
CA HIS A 68 0.34 0.99 -7.97
C HIS A 68 1.66 0.30 -7.54
N PHE A 69 1.66 -0.39 -6.39
CA PHE A 69 2.82 -1.05 -5.80
C PHE A 69 3.95 -0.13 -5.30
N GLN A 70 3.73 1.18 -5.24
CA GLN A 70 4.60 2.13 -4.54
C GLN A 70 4.38 2.07 -3.03
N ILE A 71 5.43 2.38 -2.28
CA ILE A 71 5.38 2.45 -0.83
C ILE A 71 4.46 3.61 -0.44
N PRO A 72 3.39 3.38 0.35
CA PRO A 72 2.54 4.47 0.81
C PRO A 72 3.34 5.45 1.67
N ASP A 73 3.12 6.75 1.47
CA ASP A 73 3.93 7.81 2.08
C ASP A 73 4.15 7.66 3.60
N PRO A 74 3.14 7.29 4.42
CA PRO A 74 3.34 7.08 5.86
C PRO A 74 4.39 6.02 6.22
N PHE A 75 4.64 5.05 5.31
CA PHE A 75 5.54 3.91 5.52
C PHE A 75 6.88 4.05 4.79
N LYS A 76 7.12 5.18 4.13
CA LYS A 76 8.47 5.54 3.63
C LYS A 76 9.44 5.88 4.76
N ASN A 77 8.93 6.30 5.92
CA ASN A 77 9.74 6.57 7.09
C ASN A 77 10.40 5.28 7.62
N GLU A 78 11.73 5.28 7.65
CA GLU A 78 12.55 4.13 8.04
C GLU A 78 12.27 3.64 9.47
N LEU A 79 12.23 4.55 10.45
CA LEU A 79 11.97 4.20 11.85
C LEU A 79 10.61 3.51 12.00
N ARG A 80 9.58 4.05 11.34
CA ARG A 80 8.24 3.45 11.38
C ARG A 80 8.21 2.08 10.71
N ALA A 81 8.86 1.91 9.57
CA ALA A 81 8.91 0.63 8.88
C ALA A 81 9.67 -0.43 9.70
N GLU A 82 10.73 -0.02 10.40
CA GLU A 82 11.46 -0.89 11.32
C GLU A 82 10.61 -1.25 12.55
N ASP A 83 9.86 -0.32 13.13
CA ASP A 83 8.94 -0.59 14.23
C ASP A 83 7.83 -1.57 13.83
N ILE A 84 7.28 -1.43 12.63
CA ILE A 84 6.30 -2.38 12.09
C ILE A 84 6.94 -3.76 11.94
N TYR A 85 8.17 -3.85 11.41
CA TYR A 85 8.88 -5.13 11.34
C TYR A 85 9.00 -5.76 12.73
N ASN A 86 9.49 -5.01 13.72
CA ASN A 86 9.75 -5.54 15.06
C ASN A 86 8.46 -6.01 15.77
N ASN A 87 7.33 -5.33 15.54
CA ASN A 87 6.04 -5.68 16.15
C ASN A 87 5.30 -6.81 15.41
N TYR A 88 5.55 -6.99 14.12
CA TYR A 88 4.81 -7.90 13.26
C TYR A 88 5.72 -8.84 12.43
N GLU A 89 6.93 -9.13 12.93
CA GLU A 89 7.97 -9.89 12.23
C GLU A 89 7.45 -11.21 11.64
N ASN A 90 6.75 -12.00 12.44
CA ASN A 90 6.19 -13.29 12.00
C ASN A 90 5.20 -13.14 10.82
N TRP A 91 4.45 -12.05 10.79
CA TRP A 91 3.53 -11.77 9.69
C TRP A 91 4.32 -11.34 8.45
N ILE A 92 5.25 -10.40 8.60
CA ILE A 92 6.10 -9.90 7.52
C ILE A 92 6.89 -11.03 6.85
N GLU A 93 7.59 -11.86 7.63
CA GLU A 93 8.41 -12.96 7.08
C GLU A 93 7.56 -14.01 6.38
N ARG A 94 6.34 -14.27 6.87
CA ARG A 94 5.41 -15.15 6.15
C ARG A 94 4.95 -14.53 4.83
N GLU A 95 4.61 -13.25 4.82
CA GLU A 95 4.19 -12.56 3.59
C GLU A 95 5.34 -12.46 2.58
N ILE A 96 6.59 -12.34 3.03
CA ILE A 96 7.76 -12.43 2.15
C ILE A 96 7.79 -13.78 1.43
N VAL A 97 7.66 -14.90 2.16
CA VAL A 97 7.63 -16.24 1.54
C VAL A 97 6.46 -16.38 0.57
N ASN A 98 5.29 -15.85 0.92
CA ASN A 98 4.13 -15.87 0.03
C ASN A 98 4.41 -15.10 -1.27
N LEU A 99 4.95 -13.88 -1.18
CA LEU A 99 5.32 -13.06 -2.33
C LEU A 99 6.37 -13.73 -3.22
N GLU A 100 7.37 -14.39 -2.64
CA GLU A 100 8.37 -15.12 -3.42
C GLU A 100 7.75 -16.29 -4.20
N ASN A 101 6.78 -17.00 -3.60
CA ASN A 101 6.05 -18.08 -4.27
C ASN A 101 5.09 -17.55 -5.35
N GLU A 102 4.41 -16.44 -5.09
CA GLU A 102 3.46 -15.81 -6.03
C GLU A 102 4.18 -15.25 -7.27
N THR A 103 5.36 -14.66 -7.09
CA THR A 103 6.09 -13.98 -8.16
C THR A 103 7.21 -14.81 -8.80
N ASN A 104 7.61 -15.93 -8.18
CA ASN A 104 8.82 -16.69 -8.51
C ASN A 104 10.11 -15.83 -8.52
N LEU A 105 10.14 -14.75 -7.74
CA LEU A 105 11.29 -13.86 -7.58
C LEU A 105 11.67 -13.78 -6.11
N SER A 106 12.97 -13.72 -5.80
CA SER A 106 13.38 -13.48 -4.41
C SER A 106 12.99 -12.08 -3.96
N TRP A 107 12.77 -11.91 -2.66
CA TRP A 107 12.35 -10.62 -2.10
C TRP A 107 13.40 -9.53 -2.35
N GLU A 108 14.69 -9.88 -2.43
CA GLU A 108 15.75 -8.93 -2.77
C GLU A 108 15.64 -8.43 -4.21
N LYS A 109 15.19 -9.27 -5.15
CA LYS A 109 14.95 -8.85 -6.53
C LYS A 109 13.69 -7.99 -6.62
N GLN A 110 12.63 -8.39 -5.93
CA GLN A 110 11.38 -7.65 -5.93
C GLN A 110 11.53 -6.24 -5.35
N SER A 111 12.47 -6.03 -4.43
CA SER A 111 12.70 -4.75 -3.73
C SER A 111 14.00 -4.05 -4.13
N GLU A 112 14.53 -4.33 -5.33
CA GLU A 112 15.80 -3.73 -5.81
C GLU A 112 15.78 -2.19 -5.80
N ASP A 113 14.61 -1.59 -6.04
CA ASP A 113 14.38 -0.14 -6.04
C ASP A 113 14.63 0.54 -4.68
N ILE A 114 14.62 -0.24 -3.60
CA ILE A 114 14.88 0.21 -2.21
C ILE A 114 16.01 -0.59 -1.56
N ALA A 115 17.00 -1.04 -2.35
CA ALA A 115 18.12 -1.82 -1.84
C ALA A 115 19.05 -1.06 -0.85
N ASN A 116 18.91 0.27 -0.75
CA ASN A 116 19.76 1.13 0.07
C ASN A 116 19.36 1.16 1.57
N VAL A 117 18.18 0.67 1.94
CA VAL A 117 17.72 0.64 3.35
C VAL A 117 18.02 -0.70 4.01
N ASN A 118 17.96 -0.75 5.34
CA ASN A 118 18.22 -2.00 6.07
C ASN A 118 17.18 -3.09 5.73
N MET A 119 17.56 -4.36 5.97
CA MET A 119 16.73 -5.52 5.61
C MET A 119 15.31 -5.45 6.18
N LYS A 120 15.15 -5.06 7.45
CA LYS A 120 13.87 -5.02 8.14
C LYS A 120 12.92 -4.02 7.49
N ILE A 121 13.42 -2.80 7.28
CA ILE A 121 12.70 -1.71 6.60
C ILE A 121 12.30 -2.16 5.20
N ARG A 122 13.26 -2.72 4.46
CA ARG A 122 13.09 -3.14 3.07
C ARG A 122 11.99 -4.17 2.92
N LYS A 123 12.01 -5.22 3.75
CA LYS A 123 10.97 -6.25 3.76
C LYS A 123 9.61 -5.69 4.14
N THR A 124 9.53 -4.84 5.17
CA THR A 124 8.28 -4.19 5.56
C THR A 124 7.69 -3.35 4.42
N GLN A 125 8.52 -2.52 3.79
CA GLN A 125 8.08 -1.66 2.69
C GLN A 125 7.64 -2.47 1.47
N LEU A 126 8.34 -3.57 1.17
CA LEU A 126 7.94 -4.51 0.12
C LEU A 126 6.57 -5.17 0.42
N VAL A 127 6.38 -5.69 1.64
CA VAL A 127 5.12 -6.35 2.00
C VAL A 127 3.97 -5.35 1.99
N LEU A 128 4.12 -4.19 2.63
CA LEU A 128 3.05 -3.20 2.71
C LEU A 128 2.66 -2.66 1.34
N ARG A 129 3.63 -2.32 0.47
CA ARG A 129 3.31 -1.81 -0.87
C ARG A 129 2.58 -2.83 -1.72
N HIS A 130 2.93 -4.11 -1.62
CA HIS A 130 2.25 -5.18 -2.36
C HIS A 130 0.85 -5.44 -1.80
N ARG A 131 0.76 -5.82 -0.53
CA ARG A 131 -0.52 -6.26 0.06
C ARG A 131 -1.57 -5.15 0.09
N ILE A 132 -1.17 -3.89 0.31
CA ILE A 132 -2.10 -2.76 0.21
C ILE A 132 -2.57 -2.56 -1.23
N SER A 133 -1.67 -2.68 -2.21
CA SER A 133 -2.04 -2.54 -3.62
C SER A 133 -2.98 -3.65 -4.09
N GLU A 134 -2.79 -4.88 -3.61
CA GLU A 134 -3.70 -6.00 -3.89
C GLU A 134 -5.09 -5.74 -3.31
N VAL A 135 -5.18 -5.28 -2.05
CA VAL A 135 -6.47 -4.86 -1.47
C VAL A 135 -7.14 -3.77 -2.32
N VAL A 136 -6.38 -2.79 -2.78
CA VAL A 136 -6.91 -1.72 -3.64
C VAL A 136 -7.40 -2.26 -4.99
N LEU A 137 -6.65 -3.17 -5.61
CA LEU A 137 -7.05 -3.81 -6.87
C LEU A 137 -8.30 -4.66 -6.69
N ASP A 138 -8.41 -5.41 -5.60
CA ASP A 138 -9.57 -6.23 -5.26
C ASP A 138 -10.84 -5.41 -5.08
N LEU A 139 -10.74 -4.19 -4.53
CA LEU A 139 -11.89 -3.29 -4.34
C LEU A 139 -12.35 -2.61 -5.64
N LEU A 140 -11.50 -2.59 -6.67
CA LEU A 140 -11.79 -1.94 -7.95
C LEU A 140 -12.28 -2.91 -9.04
N ASN A 141 -12.32 -4.21 -8.74
CA ASN A 141 -12.75 -5.28 -9.63
C ASN A 141 -14.07 -5.91 -9.16
#